data_AF-A0A176E226-F1
#
_entry.id   AF-A0A176E226-F1
#
_cell.length_a   1.000
_cell.length_b   1.000
_cell.length_c   1.000
_cell.angle_alpha   90.00
_cell.angle_beta   90.00
_cell.angle_gamma   90.00
#
_symmetry.space_group_name_H-M   'P 1'
#
loop_
_entity.id
_entity.type
_entity.pdbx_description
1 polymer ?
#
loop_
_entity_poly.entity_id
_entity_poly.type
_entity_poly.pdbx_seq_one_letter_code
_entity_poly.pdbx_strand_id
1 'polypeptide(L)'
;VIARSLAINETPLDYTSGMAISGSQGSCVPLPPGSGSAGTYTATCNTGTRIDQSVGQCKVPLVAKVSQQPQYHYLCSPLGSFNLSGEPDCEEFSGALCRVTGHRDGPCLQWGWSGGRKWCTEPGDPLTELTCDEQVAGQTPYRIATATTVTTTPDEIQCTGLAGKSDCTLDAEICTDTDPQTRVIDGVSVTRPCWEWQRSYTCIAREAATDCSDIESQGTCRFVREECLTDETPCETWERIYECPLPGNDSSTQFVCDGDVYCIDGSCETIERTANDEFKDAVTALHAMDEARGQFDPETLTLFRGTRNSCSSKVFGVLNCCKGKGFPLIPGISLLVALGCNREEVLLHERDAQGLCAYVGTYCSDKFLGVCLTKKKVYCCFESKLSRILQEQGRRQLPKPWDKPKEEQCEGFTLDEFARLDLSQMDFSEVYAEFTEAARLPDELETSILIQQKIEDYYARSGQ
;
A
#
# COMPACT_ATOMS: atom_id res chain seq x y z
N VAL A 1 19.75 -9.48 30.84
CA VAL A 1 19.04 -9.88 32.09
C VAL A 1 18.90 -11.40 32.18
N ILE A 2 18.49 -12.11 31.11
CA ILE A 2 18.35 -13.58 31.11
C ILE A 2 19.62 -14.35 31.52
N ALA A 3 20.81 -14.03 30.98
CA ALA A 3 22.02 -14.76 31.42
C ALA A 3 22.43 -14.40 32.85
N ARG A 4 22.08 -13.20 33.34
CA ARG A 4 22.28 -12.83 34.74
C ARG A 4 21.31 -13.61 35.62
N SER A 5 20.02 -13.67 35.27
CA SER A 5 19.04 -14.45 36.03
C SER A 5 19.34 -15.95 35.98
N LEU A 6 19.79 -16.50 34.84
CA LEU A 6 20.22 -17.89 34.72
C LEU A 6 21.50 -18.15 35.52
N ALA A 7 22.52 -17.29 35.44
CA ALA A 7 23.74 -17.45 36.23
C ALA A 7 23.50 -17.31 37.75
N ILE A 8 22.60 -16.41 38.15
CA ILE A 8 22.15 -16.31 39.55
C ILE A 8 21.32 -17.56 39.92
N ASN A 9 20.51 -18.11 39.01
CA ASN A 9 19.72 -19.31 39.26
C ASN A 9 20.55 -20.61 39.29
N GLU A 10 21.66 -20.67 38.56
CA GLU A 10 22.56 -21.83 38.55
C GLU A 10 23.38 -21.95 39.84
N THR A 11 23.84 -20.82 40.41
CA THR A 11 24.60 -20.80 41.67
C THR A 11 24.13 -19.70 42.64
N PRO A 12 22.87 -19.74 43.11
CA PRO A 12 22.28 -18.65 43.90
C PRO A 12 23.00 -18.39 45.22
N LEU A 13 23.58 -19.44 45.84
CA LEU A 13 24.36 -19.33 47.08
C LEU A 13 25.67 -18.54 46.94
N ASP A 14 26.24 -18.44 45.73
CA ASP A 14 27.43 -17.62 45.45
C ASP A 14 27.11 -16.11 45.59
N TYR A 15 25.83 -15.76 45.54
CA TYR A 15 25.32 -14.40 45.65
C TYR A 15 24.56 -14.17 46.96
N THR A 16 24.37 -15.21 47.77
CA THR A 16 23.71 -15.18 49.09
C THR A 16 24.48 -16.03 50.09
N SER A 17 25.61 -15.53 50.60
CA SER A 17 26.14 -15.94 51.92
C SER A 17 27.46 -15.23 52.23
N GLY A 18 27.55 -14.63 53.42
CA GLY A 18 28.81 -14.07 53.91
C GLY A 18 28.66 -13.06 55.04
N MET A 19 27.94 -13.37 56.12
CA MET A 19 28.08 -12.62 57.37
C MET A 19 28.91 -13.40 58.40
N ALA A 20 30.06 -12.84 58.75
CA ALA A 20 30.71 -13.08 60.04
C ALA A 20 30.09 -12.15 61.08
N ILE A 21 29.92 -12.63 62.31
CA ILE A 21 29.20 -11.98 63.43
C ILE A 21 29.84 -10.65 63.92
N SER A 22 30.91 -10.15 63.29
CA SER A 22 31.51 -8.85 63.60
C SER A 22 30.94 -7.76 62.68
N GLY A 23 30.04 -6.93 63.20
CA GLY A 23 29.28 -5.91 62.47
C GLY A 23 30.09 -4.73 61.90
N SER A 24 30.92 -4.97 60.88
CA SER A 24 31.42 -3.89 60.02
C SER A 24 31.65 -4.41 58.60
N GLN A 25 30.79 -3.95 57.67
CA GLN A 25 30.74 -4.19 56.23
C GLN A 25 29.98 -5.47 55.80
N GLY A 26 28.75 -5.28 55.32
CA GLY A 26 28.06 -6.29 54.50
C GLY A 26 28.82 -6.46 53.18
N SER A 27 29.10 -7.71 52.80
CA SER A 27 29.81 -8.03 51.56
C SER A 27 28.82 -8.00 50.39
N CYS A 28 28.69 -6.86 49.71
CA CYS A 28 27.91 -6.78 48.47
C CYS A 28 28.63 -7.53 47.34
N VAL A 29 27.97 -8.52 46.73
CA VAL A 29 28.53 -9.31 45.63
C VAL A 29 28.13 -8.67 44.30
N PRO A 30 29.07 -8.38 43.38
CA PRO A 30 28.73 -7.88 42.05
C PRO A 30 27.95 -8.95 41.28
N LEU A 31 26.79 -8.57 40.75
CA LEU A 31 26.01 -9.46 39.89
C LEU A 31 26.75 -9.71 38.57
N PRO A 32 26.61 -10.90 37.95
CA PRO A 32 27.16 -11.17 36.63
C PRO A 32 26.72 -10.07 35.65
N PRO A 33 27.54 -9.68 34.66
CA PRO A 33 27.12 -8.73 33.66
C PRO A 33 25.82 -9.22 33.03
N GLY A 34 24.80 -8.36 33.01
CA GLY A 34 23.57 -8.69 32.29
C GLY A 34 23.95 -8.94 30.84
N SER A 35 23.77 -10.16 30.33
CA SER A 35 23.84 -10.35 28.88
C SER A 35 22.85 -9.39 28.23
N GLY A 36 23.29 -8.79 27.12
CA GLY A 36 22.47 -7.93 26.28
C GLY A 36 21.08 -8.52 26.06
N SER A 37 20.10 -7.62 25.95
CA SER A 37 18.73 -7.84 25.47
C SER A 37 18.08 -9.18 25.86
N ALA A 38 17.27 -9.15 26.91
CA ALA A 38 16.54 -10.31 27.43
C ALA A 38 15.36 -10.78 26.56
N GLY A 39 15.33 -10.48 25.27
CA GLY A 39 14.23 -10.87 24.41
C GLY A 39 14.46 -10.47 22.96
N THR A 40 13.63 -11.02 22.08
CA THR A 40 13.59 -10.69 20.67
C THR A 40 12.26 -10.02 20.34
N TYR A 41 12.25 -9.19 19.30
CA TYR A 41 11.03 -8.64 18.74
C TYR A 41 10.94 -9.01 17.25
N THR A 42 9.71 -9.15 16.75
CA THR A 42 9.49 -9.40 15.33
C THR A 42 9.55 -8.09 14.55
N ALA A 43 10.42 -8.04 13.53
CA ALA A 43 10.47 -6.96 12.57
C ALA A 43 10.05 -7.49 11.20
N THR A 44 9.34 -6.68 10.41
CA THR A 44 9.00 -7.04 9.03
C THR A 44 9.29 -5.91 8.06
N CYS A 45 9.63 -6.28 6.83
CA CYS A 45 9.83 -5.39 5.69
C CYS A 45 9.25 -6.05 4.43
N ASN A 46 9.26 -5.34 3.31
CA ASN A 46 8.68 -5.73 2.05
C ASN A 46 9.71 -5.77 0.92
N THR A 47 9.47 -6.70 -0.01
CA THR A 47 10.23 -6.89 -1.26
C THR A 47 9.28 -7.31 -2.36
N GLY A 48 9.53 -6.91 -3.60
CA GLY A 48 8.71 -7.31 -4.74
C GLY A 48 8.54 -6.17 -5.74
N THR A 49 7.37 -6.09 -6.35
CA THR A 49 7.02 -5.10 -7.37
C THR A 49 6.33 -3.89 -6.72
N ARG A 50 6.79 -2.68 -7.02
CA ARG A 50 6.06 -1.41 -6.80
C ARG A 50 5.35 -1.02 -8.08
N ILE A 51 4.12 -0.52 -7.95
CA ILE A 51 3.39 0.11 -9.05
C ILE A 51 3.38 1.62 -8.85
N ASP A 52 3.84 2.34 -9.87
CA ASP A 52 3.75 3.79 -9.94
C ASP A 52 2.76 4.17 -11.05
N GLN A 53 1.66 4.80 -10.65
CA GLN A 53 0.63 5.29 -11.57
C GLN A 53 0.92 6.75 -11.93
N SER A 54 0.88 7.07 -13.20
CA SER A 54 1.03 8.44 -13.70
C SER A 54 -0.07 8.77 -14.70
N VAL A 55 -0.47 10.03 -14.75
CA VAL A 55 -1.45 10.53 -15.73
C VAL A 55 -0.71 11.36 -16.77
N GLY A 56 -0.98 11.07 -18.04
CA GLY A 56 -0.46 11.80 -19.18
C GLY A 56 -1.59 12.46 -19.97
N GLN A 57 -1.31 13.58 -20.60
CA GLN A 57 -2.24 14.22 -21.54
C GLN A 57 -1.50 14.63 -22.80
N CYS A 58 -2.18 14.58 -23.94
CA CYS A 58 -1.67 15.04 -25.22
C CYS A 58 -2.81 15.63 -26.05
N LYS A 59 -2.44 16.49 -27.00
CA LYS A 59 -3.38 17.09 -27.95
C LYS A 59 -3.24 16.44 -29.32
N VAL A 60 -4.36 16.25 -29.98
CA VAL A 60 -4.47 15.71 -31.33
C VAL A 60 -5.16 16.77 -32.18
N PRO A 61 -4.43 17.68 -32.84
CA PRO A 61 -5.04 18.65 -33.74
C PRO A 61 -5.48 17.97 -35.05
N LEU A 62 -6.62 18.40 -35.60
CA LEU A 62 -7.07 18.01 -36.92
C LEU A 62 -6.37 18.85 -37.99
N VAL A 63 -5.52 18.22 -38.78
CA VAL A 63 -4.85 18.89 -39.90
C VAL A 63 -5.71 18.73 -41.14
N ALA A 64 -6.20 19.85 -41.68
CA ALA A 64 -6.89 19.88 -42.97
C ALA A 64 -5.91 20.22 -44.10
N LYS A 65 -6.02 19.51 -45.22
CA LYS A 65 -5.32 19.82 -46.47
C LYS A 65 -6.34 20.06 -47.58
N VAL A 66 -6.16 21.16 -48.29
CA VAL A 66 -6.98 21.52 -49.45
C VAL A 66 -6.21 21.18 -50.72
N SER A 67 -6.85 20.40 -51.58
CA SER A 67 -6.38 20.13 -52.93
C SER A 67 -7.32 20.80 -53.92
N GLN A 68 -6.75 21.59 -54.83
CA GLN A 68 -7.49 22.23 -55.91
C GLN A 68 -7.04 21.62 -57.24
N GLN A 69 -8.00 21.12 -58.01
CA GLN A 69 -7.76 20.53 -59.32
C GLN A 69 -8.72 21.14 -60.35
N PRO A 70 -8.30 21.32 -61.61
CA PRO A 70 -9.19 21.77 -62.66
C PRO A 70 -10.28 20.71 -62.90
N GLN A 71 -11.51 21.17 -63.11
CA GLN A 71 -12.62 20.38 -63.62
C GLN A 71 -13.06 20.94 -64.95
N TYR A 72 -13.10 20.06 -65.95
CA TYR A 72 -13.40 20.40 -67.32
C TYR A 72 -14.86 20.06 -67.58
N HIS A 73 -15.65 21.09 -67.91
CA HIS A 73 -17.06 20.93 -68.23
C HIS A 73 -17.26 21.01 -69.74
N TYR A 74 -17.99 20.04 -70.27
CA TYR A 74 -18.29 19.90 -71.70
C TYR A 74 -19.80 19.86 -71.93
N LEU A 75 -20.19 20.26 -73.12
CA LEU A 75 -21.52 20.03 -73.67
C LEU A 75 -21.37 19.01 -74.80
N CYS A 76 -22.35 18.12 -74.91
CA CYS A 76 -22.42 17.20 -76.04
C CYS A 76 -23.88 16.97 -76.43
N SER A 77 -24.11 16.69 -77.71
CA SER A 77 -25.44 16.33 -78.20
C SER A 77 -25.64 14.81 -78.10
N PRO A 78 -26.67 14.32 -77.38
CA PRO A 78 -27.02 12.90 -77.36
C PRO A 78 -27.64 12.44 -78.70
N LEU A 79 -27.96 13.38 -79.60
CA LEU A 79 -28.51 13.08 -80.94
C LEU A 79 -27.40 12.99 -82.00
N GLY A 80 -26.18 13.42 -81.68
CA GLY A 80 -24.98 13.43 -82.52
C GLY A 80 -24.85 14.66 -83.43
N SER A 81 -23.75 14.74 -84.19
CA SER A 81 -23.31 15.95 -84.94
C SER A 81 -24.09 16.26 -86.23
N PHE A 82 -25.31 15.72 -86.40
CA PHE A 82 -26.03 15.71 -87.67
C PHE A 82 -26.61 17.08 -88.11
N ASN A 83 -26.68 18.07 -87.22
CA ASN A 83 -27.52 19.27 -87.42
C ASN A 83 -26.81 20.60 -87.21
N LEU A 84 -25.48 20.66 -87.32
CA LEU A 84 -24.71 21.92 -87.21
C LEU A 84 -24.90 22.63 -85.86
N SER A 85 -25.28 21.89 -84.80
CA SER A 85 -25.40 22.43 -83.42
C SER A 85 -24.10 23.00 -82.88
N GLY A 86 -22.96 22.63 -83.46
CA GLY A 86 -21.62 23.10 -83.08
C GLY A 86 -21.02 22.36 -81.89
N GLU A 87 -21.80 21.52 -81.21
CA GLU A 87 -21.36 20.68 -80.09
C GLU A 87 -21.04 19.25 -80.54
N PRO A 88 -20.04 18.58 -79.94
CA PRO A 88 -19.63 17.21 -80.26
C PRO A 88 -20.69 16.15 -79.94
N ASP A 89 -20.57 14.97 -80.55
CA ASP A 89 -21.39 13.80 -80.18
C ASP A 89 -20.98 13.30 -78.78
N CYS A 90 -21.94 12.98 -77.91
CA CYS A 90 -21.63 12.45 -76.57
C CYS A 90 -20.81 11.16 -76.60
N GLU A 91 -20.88 10.38 -77.68
CA GLU A 91 -20.03 9.19 -77.89
C GLU A 91 -18.54 9.53 -77.99
N GLU A 92 -18.17 10.76 -78.36
CA GLU A 92 -16.76 11.22 -78.39
C GLU A 92 -16.14 11.29 -76.99
N PHE A 93 -16.97 11.28 -75.93
CA PHE A 93 -16.54 11.28 -74.53
C PHE A 93 -16.56 9.90 -73.88
N SER A 94 -17.03 8.86 -74.59
CA SER A 94 -17.20 7.49 -74.04
C SER A 94 -15.89 6.86 -73.53
N GLY A 95 -14.75 7.24 -74.11
CA GLY A 95 -13.41 6.82 -73.68
C GLY A 95 -12.80 7.67 -72.55
N ALA A 96 -13.43 8.79 -72.19
CA ALA A 96 -13.03 9.62 -71.07
C ALA A 96 -13.88 9.26 -69.84
N LEU A 97 -13.27 9.26 -68.65
CA LEU A 97 -13.97 9.00 -67.37
C LEU A 97 -14.83 10.19 -66.92
N CYS A 98 -15.56 10.80 -67.85
CA CYS A 98 -16.45 11.92 -67.62
C CYS A 98 -17.77 11.45 -67.00
N ARG A 99 -18.34 12.26 -66.11
CA ARG A 99 -19.63 12.01 -65.47
C ARG A 99 -20.68 12.99 -65.97
N VAL A 100 -21.91 12.50 -66.19
CA VAL A 100 -23.06 13.36 -66.51
C VAL A 100 -23.44 14.15 -65.27
N THR A 101 -23.40 15.48 -65.36
CA THR A 101 -23.71 16.39 -64.24
C THR A 101 -25.00 17.17 -64.44
N GLY A 102 -25.57 17.15 -65.63
CA GLY A 102 -26.80 17.87 -65.94
C GLY A 102 -27.25 17.67 -67.37
N HIS A 103 -28.40 18.27 -67.69
CA HIS A 103 -28.93 18.35 -69.04
C HIS A 103 -29.46 19.76 -69.27
N ARG A 104 -29.25 20.29 -70.47
CA ARG A 104 -29.88 21.52 -70.92
C ARG A 104 -30.97 21.15 -71.91
N ASP A 105 -32.22 21.39 -71.50
CA ASP A 105 -33.34 21.29 -72.42
C ASP A 105 -33.13 22.33 -73.53
N GLY A 106 -32.95 21.82 -74.76
CA GLY A 106 -32.83 22.67 -75.93
C GLY A 106 -34.21 23.19 -76.35
N PRO A 107 -34.31 24.38 -76.98
CA PRO A 107 -35.58 24.95 -77.41
C PRO A 107 -36.16 24.25 -78.66
N CYS A 108 -35.84 22.98 -78.91
CA CYS A 108 -36.30 22.27 -80.10
C CYS A 108 -37.83 22.22 -80.19
N LEU A 109 -38.39 23.08 -81.04
CA LEU A 109 -39.84 23.17 -81.26
C LEU A 109 -40.31 22.21 -82.36
N GLN A 110 -39.42 21.78 -83.24
CA GLN A 110 -39.73 20.92 -84.39
C GLN A 110 -38.76 19.75 -84.54
N TRP A 111 -39.33 18.54 -84.60
CA TRP A 111 -38.59 17.28 -84.66
C TRP A 111 -38.66 16.64 -86.03
N GLY A 112 -37.50 16.30 -86.59
CA GLY A 112 -37.34 15.51 -87.81
C GLY A 112 -36.99 14.05 -87.51
N TRP A 113 -37.35 13.18 -88.45
CA TRP A 113 -37.07 11.74 -88.39
C TRP A 113 -36.49 11.29 -89.73
N SER A 114 -35.31 10.67 -89.69
CA SER A 114 -34.69 10.08 -90.88
C SER A 114 -33.92 8.82 -90.50
N GLY A 115 -34.14 7.71 -91.23
CA GLY A 115 -33.42 6.45 -90.98
C GLY A 115 -33.56 5.89 -89.56
N GLY A 116 -34.66 6.20 -88.86
CA GLY A 116 -34.88 5.82 -87.45
C GLY A 116 -34.19 6.71 -86.41
N ARG A 117 -33.43 7.74 -86.83
CA ARG A 117 -32.77 8.70 -85.94
C ARG A 117 -33.61 9.98 -85.82
N LYS A 118 -33.86 10.41 -84.58
CA LYS A 118 -34.56 11.65 -84.23
C LYS A 118 -33.56 12.81 -84.20
N TRP A 119 -33.91 13.95 -84.78
CA TRP A 119 -33.06 15.14 -84.79
C TRP A 119 -33.90 16.43 -84.76
N CYS A 120 -33.34 17.53 -84.24
CA CYS A 120 -34.04 18.82 -84.28
C CYS A 120 -33.87 19.50 -85.64
N THR A 121 -34.98 19.87 -86.29
CA THR A 121 -34.95 20.53 -87.61
C THR A 121 -34.58 22.01 -87.56
N GLU A 122 -34.55 22.59 -86.36
CA GLU A 122 -34.13 23.96 -86.06
C GLU A 122 -32.98 23.92 -85.02
N PRO A 123 -32.14 24.97 -84.89
CA PRO A 123 -31.14 25.02 -83.83
C PRO A 123 -31.80 24.92 -82.45
N GLY A 124 -31.29 24.02 -81.60
CA GLY A 124 -31.79 23.86 -80.23
C GLY A 124 -31.86 22.43 -79.73
N ASP A 125 -30.87 21.60 -80.08
CA ASP A 125 -30.79 20.24 -79.52
C ASP A 125 -30.70 20.26 -77.99
N PRO A 126 -31.29 19.26 -77.31
CA PRO A 126 -30.98 19.02 -75.91
C PRO A 126 -29.50 18.69 -75.77
N LEU A 127 -28.82 19.30 -74.81
CA LEU A 127 -27.40 19.06 -74.55
C LEU A 127 -27.22 18.34 -73.22
N THR A 128 -26.25 17.43 -73.17
CA THR A 128 -25.81 16.79 -71.93
C THR A 128 -24.63 17.56 -71.38
N GLU A 129 -24.65 17.88 -70.08
CA GLU A 129 -23.52 18.46 -69.39
C GLU A 129 -22.64 17.34 -68.81
N LEU A 130 -21.38 17.33 -69.22
CA LEU A 130 -20.38 16.39 -68.72
C LEU A 130 -19.35 17.14 -67.88
N THR A 131 -18.89 16.52 -66.81
CA THR A 131 -17.73 16.99 -66.02
C THR A 131 -16.65 15.91 -66.02
N CYS A 132 -15.43 16.31 -66.33
CA CYS A 132 -14.27 15.43 -66.36
C CYS A 132 -13.17 16.00 -65.46
N ASP A 133 -12.39 15.13 -64.80
CA ASP A 133 -11.29 15.54 -63.94
C ASP A 133 -9.96 15.74 -64.73
N GLU A 134 -9.93 15.32 -66.01
CA GLU A 134 -8.86 15.62 -66.98
C GLU A 134 -9.44 16.21 -68.27
N GLN A 135 -8.61 16.97 -69.01
CA GLN A 135 -9.02 17.52 -70.29
C GLN A 135 -9.10 16.43 -71.36
N VAL A 136 -10.25 16.29 -72.00
CA VAL A 136 -10.44 15.36 -73.11
C VAL A 136 -9.72 15.87 -74.35
N ALA A 137 -8.82 15.06 -74.91
CA ALA A 137 -8.01 15.42 -76.06
C ALA A 137 -8.89 15.72 -77.29
N GLY A 138 -8.61 16.82 -77.99
CA GLY A 138 -9.38 17.27 -79.16
C GLY A 138 -10.69 18.00 -78.83
N GLN A 139 -11.12 18.03 -77.56
CA GLN A 139 -12.33 18.71 -77.13
C GLN A 139 -12.02 20.05 -76.45
N THR A 140 -12.89 21.03 -76.66
CA THR A 140 -12.79 22.35 -76.01
C THR A 140 -13.83 22.44 -74.88
N PRO A 141 -13.41 22.56 -73.61
CA PRO A 141 -14.35 22.72 -72.50
C PRO A 141 -15.05 24.08 -72.59
N TYR A 142 -16.36 24.14 -72.35
CA TYR A 142 -17.08 25.41 -72.29
C TYR A 142 -16.81 26.16 -70.96
N ARG A 143 -16.39 25.42 -69.92
CA ARG A 143 -16.01 25.96 -68.61
C ARG A 143 -14.93 25.10 -67.98
N ILE A 144 -13.90 25.73 -67.44
CA ILE A 144 -12.95 25.11 -66.52
C ILE A 144 -13.25 25.67 -65.13
N ALA A 145 -13.73 24.81 -64.23
CA ALA A 145 -13.96 25.14 -62.83
C ALA A 145 -12.80 24.62 -61.96
N THR A 146 -12.75 25.04 -60.70
CA THR A 146 -11.82 24.49 -59.72
C THR A 146 -12.58 23.58 -58.78
N ALA A 147 -12.28 22.29 -58.82
CA ALA A 147 -12.73 21.34 -57.81
C ALA A 147 -11.86 21.48 -56.57
N THR A 148 -12.51 21.63 -55.42
CA THR A 148 -11.84 21.72 -54.13
C THR A 148 -12.13 20.45 -53.33
N THR A 149 -11.09 19.72 -52.96
CA THR A 149 -11.19 18.55 -52.09
C THR A 149 -10.50 18.86 -50.77
N VAL A 150 -11.22 18.67 -49.66
CA VAL A 150 -10.68 18.85 -48.31
C VAL A 150 -10.49 17.49 -47.68
N THR A 151 -9.24 17.16 -47.36
CA THR A 151 -8.90 15.96 -46.56
C THR A 151 -8.52 16.39 -45.15
N THR A 152 -8.88 15.60 -44.15
CA THR A 152 -8.55 15.87 -42.76
C THR A 152 -7.91 14.65 -42.11
N THR A 153 -6.80 14.86 -41.42
CA THR A 153 -6.04 13.81 -40.74
C THR A 153 -5.69 14.27 -39.32
N PRO A 154 -5.97 13.47 -38.28
CA PRO A 154 -5.48 13.74 -36.93
C PRO A 154 -3.95 13.73 -36.89
N ASP A 155 -3.33 14.68 -36.20
CA ASP A 155 -1.90 14.68 -35.90
C ASP A 155 -1.64 14.03 -34.54
N GLU A 156 -1.07 12.82 -34.58
CA GLU A 156 -0.87 11.93 -33.43
C GLU A 156 0.52 12.09 -32.77
N ILE A 157 1.36 13.03 -33.25
CA ILE A 157 2.76 13.14 -32.82
C ILE A 157 2.89 13.34 -31.31
N GLN A 158 2.05 14.18 -30.70
CA GLN A 158 2.12 14.44 -29.25
C GLN A 158 1.68 13.23 -28.42
N CYS A 159 0.84 12.37 -28.98
CA CYS A 159 0.34 11.19 -28.28
C CYS A 159 1.20 9.96 -28.47
N THR A 160 2.18 9.97 -29.39
CA THR A 160 2.95 8.77 -29.74
C THR A 160 3.67 8.16 -28.53
N GLY A 161 4.17 9.00 -27.61
CA GLY A 161 4.85 8.57 -26.39
C GLY A 161 3.94 7.98 -25.29
N LEU A 162 2.62 8.15 -25.39
CA LEU A 162 1.62 7.58 -24.47
C LEU A 162 0.88 6.43 -25.15
N ALA A 163 0.36 6.65 -26.36
CA ALA A 163 -0.35 5.64 -27.15
C ALA A 163 0.54 4.46 -27.58
N GLY A 164 1.83 4.69 -27.76
CA GLY A 164 2.78 3.66 -28.18
C GLY A 164 3.28 2.76 -27.05
N LYS A 165 2.95 3.06 -25.78
CA LYS A 165 3.40 2.26 -24.65
C LYS A 165 2.30 1.32 -24.18
N SER A 166 2.63 0.03 -24.02
CA SER A 166 1.68 -1.00 -23.58
C SER A 166 1.23 -0.84 -22.12
N ASP A 167 1.94 -0.06 -21.34
CA ASP A 167 1.64 0.24 -19.94
C ASP A 167 0.76 1.48 -19.75
N CYS A 168 0.34 2.13 -20.85
CA CYS A 168 -0.57 3.27 -20.86
C CYS A 168 -1.93 2.89 -21.48
N THR A 169 -3.02 3.31 -20.84
CA THR A 169 -4.38 3.17 -21.33
C THR A 169 -4.98 4.53 -21.65
N LEU A 170 -5.65 4.67 -22.80
CA LEU A 170 -6.41 5.87 -23.14
C LEU A 170 -7.70 5.89 -22.31
N ASP A 171 -7.85 6.90 -21.45
CA ASP A 171 -9.00 7.02 -20.55
C ASP A 171 -10.14 7.82 -21.18
N ALA A 172 -9.80 8.91 -21.85
CA ALA A 172 -10.78 9.80 -22.48
C ALA A 172 -10.20 10.54 -23.68
N GLU A 173 -11.08 10.86 -24.62
CA GLU A 173 -10.83 11.79 -25.72
C GLU A 173 -11.95 12.81 -25.74
N ILE A 174 -11.60 14.10 -25.61
CA ILE A 174 -12.56 15.18 -25.49
C ILE A 174 -12.21 16.26 -26.49
N CYS A 175 -13.20 16.73 -27.26
CA CYS A 175 -13.03 17.91 -28.11
C CYS A 175 -12.77 19.15 -27.23
N THR A 176 -11.68 19.87 -27.50
CA THR A 176 -11.34 21.09 -26.76
C THR A 176 -11.79 22.38 -27.48
N ASP A 177 -12.28 22.27 -28.71
CA ASP A 177 -12.88 23.38 -29.44
C ASP A 177 -14.39 23.48 -29.20
N THR A 178 -14.97 24.64 -29.55
CA THR A 178 -16.42 24.80 -29.66
C THR A 178 -16.96 24.02 -30.86
N ASP A 179 -17.91 23.12 -30.62
CA ASP A 179 -18.50 22.24 -31.64
C ASP A 179 -19.85 22.79 -32.16
N PRO A 180 -20.02 23.04 -33.49
CA PRO A 180 -19.03 22.97 -34.56
C PRO A 180 -18.29 24.29 -34.80
N GLN A 181 -17.11 24.23 -35.42
CA GLN A 181 -16.31 25.41 -35.77
C GLN A 181 -15.87 25.41 -37.25
N THR A 182 -15.87 26.61 -37.86
CA THR A 182 -15.37 26.85 -39.22
C THR A 182 -13.97 27.49 -39.20
N ARG A 183 -13.03 26.96 -39.98
CA ARG A 183 -11.69 27.53 -40.21
C ARG A 183 -11.45 27.72 -41.71
N VAL A 184 -10.67 28.75 -42.07
CA VAL A 184 -10.28 28.99 -43.47
C VAL A 184 -8.93 28.33 -43.73
N ILE A 185 -8.89 27.38 -44.67
CA ILE A 185 -7.69 26.65 -45.07
C ILE A 185 -7.48 26.91 -46.56
N ASP A 186 -6.35 27.50 -46.95
CA ASP A 186 -6.05 27.86 -48.35
C ASP A 186 -7.20 28.62 -49.06
N GLY A 187 -7.89 29.51 -48.33
CA GLY A 187 -9.02 30.31 -48.84
C GLY A 187 -10.38 29.59 -48.85
N VAL A 188 -10.44 28.34 -48.41
CA VAL A 188 -11.67 27.53 -48.36
C VAL A 188 -12.20 27.46 -46.93
N SER A 189 -13.47 27.83 -46.74
CA SER A 189 -14.15 27.68 -45.45
C SER A 189 -14.47 26.21 -45.18
N VAL A 190 -13.82 25.63 -44.18
CA VAL A 190 -14.00 24.25 -43.76
C VAL A 190 -14.69 24.23 -42.40
N THR A 191 -15.84 23.57 -42.29
CA THR A 191 -16.53 23.35 -41.01
C THR A 191 -16.28 21.94 -40.53
N ARG A 192 -15.84 21.80 -39.27
CA ARG A 192 -15.66 20.51 -38.60
C ARG A 192 -16.28 20.55 -37.21
N PRO A 193 -16.75 19.39 -36.70
CA PRO A 193 -17.29 19.33 -35.35
C PRO A 193 -16.22 19.67 -34.31
N CYS A 194 -14.99 19.25 -34.56
CA CYS A 194 -13.86 19.56 -33.70
C CYS A 194 -12.59 19.73 -34.53
N TRP A 195 -11.69 20.59 -34.06
CA TRP A 195 -10.38 20.78 -34.68
C TRP A 195 -9.21 20.41 -33.76
N GLU A 196 -9.44 20.16 -32.49
CA GLU A 196 -8.44 19.69 -31.54
C GLU A 196 -9.10 18.81 -30.48
N TRP A 197 -8.57 17.61 -30.30
CA TRP A 197 -8.95 16.73 -29.20
C TRP A 197 -7.85 16.71 -28.14
N GLN A 198 -8.25 16.70 -26.87
CA GLN A 198 -7.38 16.35 -25.77
C GLN A 198 -7.62 14.89 -25.39
N ARG A 199 -6.55 14.11 -25.36
CA ARG A 199 -6.56 12.73 -24.87
C ARG A 199 -5.89 12.66 -23.51
N SER A 200 -6.49 11.95 -22.57
CA SER A 200 -5.90 11.63 -21.27
C SER A 200 -5.59 10.14 -21.17
N TYR A 201 -4.44 9.83 -20.60
CA TYR A 201 -3.94 8.48 -20.41
C TYR A 201 -3.58 8.22 -18.95
N THR A 202 -3.77 6.99 -18.52
CA THR A 202 -3.25 6.46 -17.27
C THR A 202 -2.16 5.46 -17.60
N CYS A 203 -0.96 5.68 -17.08
CA CYS A 203 0.21 4.84 -17.30
C CYS A 203 0.65 4.16 -16.01
N ILE A 204 1.10 2.91 -16.11
CA ILE A 204 1.41 2.03 -14.98
C ILE A 204 2.85 1.54 -15.09
N ALA A 205 3.78 2.13 -14.34
CA ALA A 205 5.13 1.60 -14.26
C ALA A 205 5.22 0.48 -13.20
N ARG A 206 5.96 -0.58 -13.51
CA ARG A 206 6.25 -1.70 -12.59
C ARG A 206 7.74 -1.75 -12.34
N GLU A 207 8.15 -1.60 -11.09
CA GLU A 207 9.56 -1.55 -10.70
C GLU A 207 9.84 -2.51 -9.55
N ALA A 208 11.03 -3.11 -9.50
CA ALA A 208 11.46 -3.87 -8.33
C ALA A 208 11.75 -2.92 -7.16
N ALA A 209 11.25 -3.25 -5.98
CA ALA A 209 11.38 -2.44 -4.77
C ALA A 209 11.65 -3.28 -3.52
N THR A 210 12.33 -2.66 -2.55
CA THR A 210 12.57 -3.20 -1.21
C THR A 210 12.63 -2.07 -0.18
N ASP A 211 12.08 -2.30 1.01
CA ASP A 211 12.25 -1.44 2.19
C ASP A 211 12.98 -2.16 3.34
N CYS A 212 13.65 -3.27 3.03
CA CYS A 212 14.37 -4.10 4.01
C CYS A 212 15.73 -3.55 4.42
N SER A 213 16.26 -2.56 3.69
CA SER A 213 17.60 -2.00 3.89
C SER A 213 17.88 -1.58 5.34
N ASP A 214 16.90 -0.99 6.03
CA ASP A 214 17.06 -0.56 7.43
C ASP A 214 17.27 -1.72 8.40
N ILE A 215 16.64 -2.87 8.14
CA ILE A 215 16.74 -4.06 8.99
C ILE A 215 18.02 -4.83 8.64
N GLU A 216 18.27 -5.01 7.35
CA GLU A 216 19.38 -5.83 6.86
C GLU A 216 20.74 -5.16 7.12
N SER A 217 20.82 -3.83 7.04
CA SER A 217 22.06 -3.08 7.32
C SER A 217 22.48 -3.10 8.79
N GLN A 218 21.57 -3.35 9.73
CA GLN A 218 21.90 -3.48 11.16
C GLN A 218 22.69 -4.75 11.46
N GLY A 219 22.51 -5.82 10.67
CA GLY A 219 23.23 -7.09 10.81
C GLY A 219 22.92 -7.89 12.09
N THR A 220 22.05 -7.40 12.97
CA THR A 220 21.69 -8.06 14.25
C THR A 220 20.41 -8.89 14.14
N CYS A 221 19.54 -8.60 13.18
CA CYS A 221 18.27 -9.28 12.99
C CYS A 221 18.43 -10.57 12.15
N ARG A 222 17.87 -11.68 12.63
CA ARG A 222 17.88 -12.98 11.95
C ARG A 222 16.66 -13.11 11.03
N PHE A 223 16.88 -13.40 9.75
CA PHE A 223 15.79 -13.75 8.83
C PHE A 223 15.12 -15.05 9.27
N VAL A 224 13.78 -15.04 9.33
CA VAL A 224 12.99 -16.20 9.74
C VAL A 224 12.35 -16.87 8.53
N ARG A 225 11.57 -16.09 7.77
CA ARG A 225 10.81 -16.56 6.60
C ARG A 225 10.28 -15.38 5.78
N GLU A 226 9.71 -15.69 4.63
CA GLU A 226 8.92 -14.75 3.84
C GLU A 226 7.54 -15.31 3.54
N GLU A 227 6.56 -14.42 3.45
CA GLU A 227 5.16 -14.74 3.21
C GLU A 227 4.67 -13.89 2.03
N CYS A 228 3.97 -14.52 1.08
CA CYS A 228 3.34 -13.77 0.01
C CYS A 228 2.16 -12.98 0.58
N LEU A 229 2.09 -11.68 0.27
CA LEU A 229 1.01 -10.83 0.79
C LEU A 229 -0.31 -11.04 0.04
N THR A 230 -0.25 -11.56 -1.18
CA THR A 230 -1.40 -11.79 -2.04
C THR A 230 -1.59 -13.28 -2.29
N ASP A 231 -2.81 -13.70 -2.63
CA ASP A 231 -3.09 -15.09 -3.02
C ASP A 231 -2.72 -15.36 -4.49
N GLU A 232 -1.91 -14.49 -5.13
CA GLU A 232 -1.56 -14.57 -6.56
C GLU A 232 -0.35 -15.48 -6.78
N THR A 233 -0.31 -16.14 -7.96
CA THR A 233 0.84 -16.93 -8.39
C THR A 233 1.22 -16.56 -9.82
N PRO A 234 2.45 -16.07 -10.09
CA PRO A 234 3.54 -15.84 -9.13
C PRO A 234 3.23 -14.69 -8.16
N CYS A 235 3.85 -14.74 -6.97
CA CYS A 235 3.70 -13.70 -5.97
C CYS A 235 4.47 -12.43 -6.36
N GLU A 236 3.76 -11.30 -6.38
CA GLU A 236 4.31 -9.99 -6.76
C GLU A 236 4.85 -9.20 -5.55
N THR A 237 4.44 -9.54 -4.33
CA THR A 237 4.78 -8.76 -3.14
C THR A 237 4.93 -9.65 -1.92
N TRP A 238 6.09 -9.58 -1.30
CA TRP A 238 6.48 -10.42 -0.17
C TRP A 238 6.61 -9.58 1.10
N GLU A 239 6.21 -10.16 2.22
CA GLU A 239 6.64 -9.72 3.54
C GLU A 239 7.77 -10.61 4.02
N ARG A 240 8.88 -9.99 4.41
CA ARG A 240 10.04 -10.66 4.99
C ARG A 240 10.01 -10.45 6.50
N ILE A 241 10.12 -11.55 7.23
CA ILE A 241 9.97 -11.59 8.69
C ILE A 241 11.32 -11.87 9.31
N TYR A 242 11.70 -11.03 10.27
CA TYR A 242 12.96 -11.09 10.99
C TYR A 242 12.71 -11.14 12.49
N GLU A 243 13.59 -11.82 13.20
CA GLU A 243 13.67 -11.82 14.64
C GLU A 243 14.89 -11.00 15.06
N CYS A 244 14.64 -9.87 15.72
CA CYS A 244 15.68 -8.92 16.12
C CYS A 244 15.90 -8.97 17.64
N PRO A 245 17.14 -8.90 18.13
CA PRO A 245 17.38 -8.72 19.56
C PRO A 245 16.82 -7.37 20.01
N LEU A 246 16.24 -7.31 21.22
CA LEU A 246 15.94 -6.04 21.87
C LEU A 246 17.25 -5.23 22.07
N PRO A 247 17.23 -3.91 22.27
CA PRO A 247 18.42 -3.20 22.73
C PRO A 247 18.79 -3.67 24.14
N GLY A 248 20.09 -3.86 24.41
CA GLY A 248 20.56 -4.13 25.78
C GLY A 248 20.43 -2.88 26.63
N ASN A 249 19.87 -3.01 27.84
CA ASN A 249 19.96 -1.93 28.84
C ASN A 249 21.42 -1.76 29.26
N ASP A 250 21.85 -0.50 29.38
CA ASP A 250 23.20 -0.11 29.80
C ASP A 250 23.67 -0.94 30.99
N SER A 251 24.87 -1.51 30.86
CA SER A 251 25.52 -2.39 31.81
C SER A 251 26.08 -1.60 33.00
N SER A 252 25.22 -0.98 33.81
CA SER A 252 25.66 -0.58 35.15
C SER A 252 25.92 -1.85 35.97
N THR A 253 27.09 -1.92 36.59
CA THR A 253 27.43 -3.00 37.53
C THR A 253 26.49 -2.91 38.71
N GLN A 254 25.56 -3.86 38.82
CA GLN A 254 24.59 -3.95 39.91
C GLN A 254 25.13 -4.92 40.95
N PHE A 255 24.88 -4.63 42.21
CA PHE A 255 25.33 -5.44 43.35
C PHE A 255 24.11 -5.99 44.08
N VAL A 256 24.22 -7.20 44.64
CA VAL A 256 23.28 -7.71 45.64
C VAL A 256 23.98 -7.63 46.99
N CYS A 257 23.33 -6.98 47.94
CA CYS A 257 23.76 -6.90 49.33
C CYS A 257 22.71 -7.65 50.15
N ASP A 258 23.11 -8.69 50.86
CA ASP A 258 22.23 -9.48 51.72
C ASP A 258 22.16 -8.86 53.12
N GLY A 259 20.97 -8.77 53.74
CA GLY A 259 20.86 -8.10 55.03
C GLY A 259 19.49 -7.82 55.62
N ASP A 260 18.56 -8.79 55.66
CA ASP A 260 17.44 -8.70 56.61
C ASP A 260 17.82 -9.43 57.91
N VAL A 261 18.48 -8.73 58.83
CA VAL A 261 18.60 -9.20 60.22
C VAL A 261 17.30 -8.83 60.93
N TYR A 262 16.46 -9.84 61.19
CA TYR A 262 15.19 -9.64 61.88
C TYR A 262 15.42 -9.83 63.38
N CYS A 263 15.19 -8.78 64.18
CA CYS A 263 15.35 -8.82 65.63
C CYS A 263 13.99 -8.65 66.30
N ILE A 264 13.53 -9.66 67.03
CA ILE A 264 12.42 -9.54 67.99
C ILE A 264 13.03 -9.69 69.40
N ASP A 265 12.72 -8.76 70.29
CA ASP A 265 13.16 -8.77 71.71
C ASP A 265 14.68 -8.90 71.93
N GLY A 266 15.49 -8.41 71.00
CA GLY A 266 16.95 -8.46 71.11
C GLY A 266 17.57 -9.82 70.80
N SER A 267 16.76 -10.80 70.38
CA SER A 267 17.25 -11.99 69.67
C SER A 267 17.18 -11.71 68.18
N CYS A 268 18.34 -11.57 67.55
CA CYS A 268 18.48 -11.35 66.12
C CYS A 268 18.76 -12.67 65.42
N GLU A 269 17.90 -13.05 64.48
CA GLU A 269 18.10 -14.22 63.64
C GLU A 269 18.35 -13.79 62.20
N THR A 270 19.26 -14.49 61.54
CA THR A 270 19.48 -14.38 60.10
C THR A 270 18.49 -15.29 59.41
N ILE A 271 17.63 -14.74 58.55
CA ILE A 271 16.73 -15.56 57.73
C ILE A 271 17.59 -16.24 56.67
N GLU A 272 17.84 -17.55 56.81
CA GLU A 272 18.38 -18.35 55.71
C GLU A 272 17.32 -18.44 54.60
N ARG A 273 17.51 -17.68 53.53
CA ARG A 273 16.74 -17.87 52.30
C ARG A 273 17.37 -19.03 51.53
N THR A 274 16.72 -20.18 51.51
CA THR A 274 17.04 -21.22 50.53
C THR A 274 16.57 -20.74 49.17
N ALA A 275 17.48 -20.71 48.19
CA ALA A 275 17.09 -20.47 46.80
C ALA A 275 16.10 -21.56 46.38
N ASN A 276 14.88 -21.16 46.05
CA ASN A 276 13.89 -22.09 45.55
C ASN A 276 13.50 -21.67 44.13
N ASP A 277 14.00 -22.42 43.16
CA ASP A 277 13.65 -22.27 41.75
C ASP A 277 12.14 -22.55 41.54
N GLU A 278 11.53 -23.37 42.40
CA GLU A 278 10.09 -23.65 42.39
C GLU A 278 9.28 -22.44 42.87
N PHE A 279 9.86 -21.47 43.58
CA PHE A 279 9.09 -20.30 44.03
C PHE A 279 8.66 -19.45 42.84
N LYS A 280 9.52 -19.31 41.83
CA LYS A 280 9.19 -18.60 40.58
C LYS A 280 8.05 -19.31 39.86
N ASP A 281 8.14 -20.63 39.74
CA ASP A 281 7.14 -21.44 39.04
C ASP A 281 5.81 -21.47 39.83
N ALA A 282 5.87 -21.56 41.15
CA ALA A 282 4.71 -21.53 42.03
C ALA A 282 4.01 -20.16 42.04
N VAL A 283 4.76 -19.05 42.09
CA VAL A 283 4.20 -17.70 41.99
C VAL A 283 3.61 -17.47 40.59
N THR A 284 4.29 -17.91 39.54
CA THR A 284 3.77 -17.81 38.17
C THR A 284 2.49 -18.62 37.99
N ALA A 285 2.46 -19.87 38.48
CA ALA A 285 1.29 -20.72 38.45
C ALA A 285 0.14 -20.12 39.27
N LEU A 286 0.42 -19.57 40.46
CA LEU A 286 -0.58 -18.90 41.29
C LEU A 286 -1.14 -17.65 40.62
N HIS A 287 -0.28 -16.83 40.01
CA HIS A 287 -0.70 -15.63 39.26
C HIS A 287 -1.51 -16.00 38.01
N ALA A 288 -1.13 -17.07 37.31
CA ALA A 288 -1.90 -17.60 36.19
C ALA A 288 -3.28 -18.11 36.63
N MET A 289 -3.38 -18.75 37.81
CA MET A 289 -4.65 -19.15 38.38
C MET A 289 -5.52 -17.96 38.82
N ASP A 290 -4.91 -16.91 39.37
CA ASP A 290 -5.61 -15.68 39.75
C ASP A 290 -6.16 -14.94 38.52
N GLU A 291 -5.32 -14.73 37.50
CA GLU A 291 -5.77 -14.14 36.22
C GLU A 291 -6.81 -15.02 35.52
N ALA A 292 -6.66 -16.35 35.54
CA ALA A 292 -7.66 -17.27 34.98
C ALA A 292 -9.04 -17.07 35.63
N ARG A 293 -9.08 -16.85 36.95
CA ARG A 293 -10.33 -16.56 37.64
C ARG A 293 -10.94 -15.23 37.19
N GLY A 294 -10.10 -14.21 36.98
CA GLY A 294 -10.52 -12.87 36.53
C GLY A 294 -10.98 -12.81 35.07
N GLN A 295 -10.37 -13.62 34.20
CA GLN A 295 -10.57 -13.60 32.75
C GLN A 295 -11.43 -14.76 32.22
N PHE A 296 -12.15 -15.47 33.09
CA PHE A 296 -13.10 -16.49 32.67
C PHE A 296 -14.36 -15.87 32.08
N ASP A 297 -14.62 -16.20 30.81
CA ASP A 297 -15.86 -15.82 30.12
C ASP A 297 -16.89 -16.96 30.24
N PRO A 298 -18.00 -16.77 30.98
CA PRO A 298 -19.02 -17.79 31.18
C PRO A 298 -19.88 -18.06 29.93
N GLU A 299 -19.90 -17.16 28.94
CA GLU A 299 -20.68 -17.35 27.71
C GLU A 299 -19.93 -18.23 26.72
N THR A 300 -18.61 -18.05 26.62
CA THR A 300 -17.75 -18.83 25.71
C THR A 300 -17.04 -20.00 26.39
N LEU A 301 -17.05 -20.06 27.73
CA LEU A 301 -16.32 -21.03 28.55
C LEU A 301 -14.81 -21.03 28.28
N THR A 302 -14.25 -19.84 28.03
CA THR A 302 -12.84 -19.65 27.72
C THR A 302 -12.11 -18.76 28.71
N LEU A 303 -10.78 -18.88 28.72
CA LEU A 303 -9.82 -18.14 29.52
C LEU A 303 -8.84 -17.40 28.61
N PHE A 304 -8.34 -16.25 29.07
CA PHE A 304 -7.29 -15.49 28.40
C PHE A 304 -7.63 -15.08 26.96
N ARG A 305 -8.89 -14.75 26.68
CA ARG A 305 -9.30 -14.28 25.36
C ARG A 305 -8.59 -12.96 25.04
N GLY A 306 -8.03 -12.84 23.84
CA GLY A 306 -7.40 -11.62 23.37
C GLY A 306 -8.38 -10.70 22.64
N THR A 307 -7.98 -9.44 22.49
CA THR A 307 -8.64 -8.51 21.58
C THR A 307 -7.89 -8.49 20.25
N ARG A 308 -8.64 -8.70 19.16
CA ARG A 308 -8.09 -8.60 17.81
C ARG A 308 -7.91 -7.15 17.41
N ASN A 309 -6.67 -6.76 17.14
CA ASN A 309 -6.32 -5.44 16.64
C ASN A 309 -5.57 -5.57 15.31
N SER A 310 -5.61 -4.52 14.50
CA SER A 310 -4.83 -4.47 13.26
C SER A 310 -4.36 -3.08 12.94
N CYS A 311 -3.19 -2.98 12.33
CA CYS A 311 -2.67 -1.72 11.77
C CYS A 311 -2.42 -1.84 10.28
N SER A 312 -2.66 -0.74 9.57
CA SER A 312 -2.44 -0.60 8.15
C SER A 312 -1.06 -0.03 7.83
N SER A 313 -0.50 -0.48 6.72
CA SER A 313 0.76 0.05 6.19
C SER A 313 0.70 0.03 4.68
N LYS A 314 1.10 1.13 4.05
CA LYS A 314 1.31 1.17 2.61
C LYS A 314 2.61 0.43 2.27
N VAL A 315 2.53 -0.53 1.37
CA VAL A 315 3.71 -1.28 0.89
C VAL A 315 4.54 -0.33 0.02
N PHE A 316 5.84 -0.20 0.30
CA PHE A 316 6.75 0.76 -0.35
C PHE A 316 6.31 2.23 -0.26
N GLY A 317 5.33 2.54 0.60
CA GLY A 317 4.82 3.88 0.83
C GLY A 317 5.36 4.48 2.13
N VAL A 318 5.25 5.81 2.25
CA VAL A 318 5.72 6.53 3.44
C VAL A 318 4.83 6.34 4.68
N LEU A 319 3.60 5.87 4.50
CA LEU A 319 2.63 5.72 5.59
C LEU A 319 2.69 4.30 6.16
N ASN A 320 3.15 4.19 7.41
CA ASN A 320 3.20 2.94 8.15
C ASN A 320 2.63 3.14 9.56
N CYS A 321 1.36 2.77 9.75
CA CYS A 321 0.71 2.86 11.07
C CYS A 321 1.10 1.72 12.02
N CYS A 322 2.01 0.83 11.60
CA CYS A 322 2.48 -0.31 12.38
C CYS A 322 3.90 -0.13 12.98
N LYS A 323 4.62 0.94 12.65
CA LYS A 323 6.02 1.13 13.07
C LYS A 323 6.22 2.55 13.59
N GLY A 324 6.15 2.74 14.91
CA GLY A 324 6.42 4.03 15.58
C GLY A 324 7.89 4.29 15.93
N LYS A 325 8.84 3.48 15.44
CA LYS A 325 10.29 3.69 15.65
C LYS A 325 10.77 4.91 14.85
N GLY A 326 10.48 6.10 15.35
CA GLY A 326 10.89 7.38 14.80
C GLY A 326 10.62 8.60 15.69
N PHE A 327 9.80 8.50 16.75
CA PHE A 327 9.45 9.68 17.55
C PHE A 327 9.40 9.38 19.04
N PRO A 328 10.56 9.33 19.72
CA PRO A 328 10.56 9.44 21.17
C PRO A 328 10.18 10.89 21.51
N LEU A 329 9.11 11.05 22.30
CA LEU A 329 8.72 12.28 23.01
C LEU A 329 8.03 13.40 22.16
N ILE A 330 6.69 13.26 21.96
CA ILE A 330 5.69 14.31 21.57
C ILE A 330 5.84 14.90 20.13
N PRO A 331 4.79 15.18 19.29
CA PRO A 331 3.40 14.75 19.19
C PRO A 331 3.24 13.73 18.01
N GLY A 332 3.98 12.61 18.03
CA GLY A 332 4.00 11.64 16.93
C GLY A 332 2.64 11.01 16.62
N ILE A 333 1.80 10.83 17.65
CA ILE A 333 0.43 10.33 17.50
C ILE A 333 -0.44 11.29 16.68
N SER A 334 -0.38 12.59 16.98
CA SER A 334 -1.15 13.60 16.25
C SER A 334 -0.71 13.70 14.79
N LEU A 335 0.59 13.52 14.50
CA LEU A 335 1.10 13.47 13.13
C LEU A 335 0.62 12.21 12.41
N LEU A 336 0.68 11.04 13.04
CA LEU A 336 0.17 9.80 12.44
C LEU A 336 -1.33 9.89 12.16
N VAL A 337 -2.11 10.46 13.08
CA VAL A 337 -3.54 10.70 12.87
C VAL A 337 -3.79 11.72 11.76
N ALA A 338 -2.99 12.79 11.68
CA ALA A 338 -3.07 13.76 10.59
C ALA A 338 -2.67 13.16 9.22
N LEU A 339 -1.77 12.18 9.22
CA LEU A 339 -1.36 11.43 8.03
C LEU A 339 -2.30 10.26 7.68
N GLY A 340 -3.34 10.02 8.49
CA GLY A 340 -4.42 9.09 8.19
C GLY A 340 -4.44 7.79 8.98
N CYS A 341 -3.55 7.60 9.96
CA CYS A 341 -3.66 6.48 10.90
C CYS A 341 -4.83 6.69 11.85
N ASN A 342 -5.61 5.65 12.11
CA ASN A 342 -6.70 5.77 13.07
C ASN A 342 -6.19 5.62 14.51
N ARG A 343 -7.03 5.99 15.49
CA ARG A 343 -6.65 5.94 16.92
C ARG A 343 -6.41 4.52 17.43
N GLU A 344 -7.15 3.53 16.91
CA GLU A 344 -7.02 2.13 17.31
C GLU A 344 -5.66 1.56 16.89
N GLU A 345 -5.15 1.97 15.73
CA GLU A 345 -3.81 1.60 15.24
C GLU A 345 -2.71 2.18 16.11
N VAL A 346 -2.89 3.41 16.58
CA VAL A 346 -1.97 4.05 17.52
C VAL A 346 -1.97 3.33 18.88
N LEU A 347 -3.15 3.03 19.42
CA LEU A 347 -3.27 2.31 20.68
C LEU A 347 -2.69 0.89 20.59
N LEU A 348 -2.88 0.22 19.45
CA LEU A 348 -2.23 -1.05 19.18
C LEU A 348 -0.71 -0.90 19.27
N HIS A 349 -0.13 0.14 18.66
CA HIS A 349 1.31 0.35 18.72
C HIS A 349 1.82 0.53 20.17
N GLU A 350 1.10 1.29 21.00
CA GLU A 350 1.45 1.47 22.41
C GLU A 350 1.41 0.14 23.19
N ARG A 351 0.35 -0.65 22.99
CA ARG A 351 0.20 -1.96 23.65
C ARG A 351 1.25 -2.97 23.18
N ASP A 352 1.58 -2.98 21.90
CA ASP A 352 2.63 -3.81 21.33
C ASP A 352 4.01 -3.42 21.90
N ALA A 353 4.29 -2.11 22.03
CA ALA A 353 5.52 -1.61 22.66
C ALA A 353 5.63 -1.97 24.16
N GLN A 354 4.49 -2.12 24.85
CA GLN A 354 4.43 -2.63 26.23
C GLN A 354 4.55 -4.17 26.31
N GLY A 355 4.66 -4.88 25.19
CA GLY A 355 4.74 -6.34 25.17
C GLY A 355 3.43 -7.03 25.48
N LEU A 356 2.27 -6.41 25.17
CA LEU A 356 0.95 -6.98 25.43
C LEU A 356 0.32 -7.67 24.22
N CYS A 357 0.93 -7.58 23.04
CA CYS A 357 0.35 -8.07 21.79
C CYS A 357 1.19 -9.19 21.17
N ALA A 358 0.51 -10.26 20.75
CA ALA A 358 1.07 -11.34 19.94
C ALA A 358 0.84 -11.03 18.47
N TYR A 359 1.90 -11.10 17.65
CA TYR A 359 1.78 -10.93 16.20
C TYR A 359 1.25 -12.22 15.55
N VAL A 360 0.14 -12.11 14.83
CA VAL A 360 -0.52 -13.25 14.16
C VAL A 360 -0.01 -13.41 12.73
N GLY A 361 0.08 -12.30 12.01
CA GLY A 361 0.52 -12.28 10.61
C GLY A 361 0.01 -11.05 9.86
N THR A 362 0.26 -11.02 8.55
CA THR A 362 -0.14 -9.93 7.67
C THR A 362 -0.98 -10.44 6.52
N TYR A 363 -1.89 -9.60 6.02
CA TYR A 363 -2.57 -9.86 4.76
C TYR A 363 -2.67 -8.58 3.92
N CYS A 364 -2.78 -8.73 2.60
CA CYS A 364 -3.06 -7.60 1.73
C CYS A 364 -4.52 -7.16 1.85
N SER A 365 -4.75 -5.92 2.28
CA SER A 365 -6.09 -5.34 2.38
C SER A 365 -6.53 -4.63 1.11
N ASP A 366 -5.58 -4.15 0.31
CA ASP A 366 -5.83 -3.47 -0.95
C ASP A 366 -4.72 -3.78 -1.96
N LYS A 367 -5.10 -4.18 -3.17
CA LYS A 367 -4.18 -4.61 -4.22
C LYS A 367 -4.58 -4.08 -5.59
N PHE A 368 -3.60 -3.89 -6.45
CA PHE A 368 -3.80 -3.47 -7.83
C PHE A 368 -2.94 -4.31 -8.78
N LEU A 369 -3.55 -4.90 -9.81
CA LEU A 369 -2.90 -5.81 -10.76
C LEU A 369 -2.02 -6.89 -10.10
N GLY A 370 -2.48 -7.46 -8.98
CA GLY A 370 -1.78 -8.51 -8.23
C GLY A 370 -0.71 -8.02 -7.25
N VAL A 371 -0.33 -6.73 -7.31
CA VAL A 371 0.62 -6.09 -6.39
C VAL A 371 -0.11 -5.55 -5.16
N CYS A 372 0.40 -5.83 -3.96
CA CYS A 372 -0.19 -5.30 -2.75
C CYS A 372 0.14 -3.83 -2.53
N LEU A 373 -0.87 -2.97 -2.39
CA LEU A 373 -0.71 -1.53 -2.15
C LEU A 373 -0.76 -1.21 -0.66
N THR A 374 -1.72 -1.81 0.05
CA THR A 374 -1.88 -1.63 1.49
C THR A 374 -2.02 -2.99 2.16
N LYS A 375 -1.19 -3.23 3.16
CA LYS A 375 -1.23 -4.43 4.00
C LYS A 375 -1.80 -4.10 5.38
N LYS A 376 -2.42 -5.09 6.01
CA LYS A 376 -2.81 -5.04 7.42
C LYS A 376 -2.06 -6.09 8.21
N LYS A 377 -1.38 -5.65 9.25
CA LYS A 377 -0.78 -6.52 10.26
C LYS A 377 -1.81 -6.79 11.35
N VAL A 378 -1.93 -8.04 11.77
CA VAL A 378 -2.92 -8.48 12.74
C VAL A 378 -2.22 -8.94 14.01
N TYR A 379 -2.77 -8.52 15.13
CA TYR A 379 -2.27 -8.80 16.46
C TYR A 379 -3.40 -9.23 17.37
N CYS A 380 -3.10 -10.12 18.30
CA CYS A 380 -3.94 -10.43 19.44
C CYS A 380 -3.35 -9.77 20.68
N CYS A 381 -4.05 -8.78 21.24
CA CYS A 381 -3.60 -8.04 22.40
C CYS A 381 -4.31 -8.51 23.68
N PHE A 382 -3.55 -8.66 24.75
CA PHE A 382 -3.99 -9.24 26.01
C PHE A 382 -3.90 -8.25 27.17
N GLU A 383 -4.58 -8.54 28.28
CA GLU A 383 -4.58 -7.65 29.45
C GLU A 383 -3.22 -7.57 30.14
N SER A 384 -2.44 -8.66 30.10
CA SER A 384 -1.11 -8.76 30.71
C SER A 384 -0.11 -9.48 29.80
N LYS A 385 1.18 -9.32 30.10
CA LYS A 385 2.25 -10.10 29.46
C LYS A 385 2.12 -11.58 29.75
N LEU A 386 1.64 -11.94 30.95
CA LEU A 386 1.39 -13.33 31.32
C LEU A 386 0.35 -13.95 30.40
N SER A 387 -0.80 -13.29 30.22
CA SER A 387 -1.86 -13.72 29.31
C SER A 387 -1.36 -13.89 27.87
N ARG A 388 -0.54 -12.95 27.36
CA ARG A 388 0.09 -13.09 26.04
C ARG A 388 1.00 -14.32 25.97
N ILE A 389 1.90 -14.49 26.93
CA ILE A 389 2.86 -15.60 26.93
C ILE A 389 2.13 -16.95 27.01
N LEU A 390 1.12 -17.06 27.88
CA LEU A 390 0.27 -18.25 27.98
C LEU A 390 -0.35 -18.60 26.62
N GLN A 391 -0.86 -17.60 25.90
CA GLN A 391 -1.44 -17.78 24.58
C GLN A 391 -0.39 -18.16 23.52
N GLU A 392 0.71 -17.43 23.42
CA GLU A 392 1.74 -17.67 22.41
C GLU A 392 2.47 -19.02 22.59
N GLN A 393 2.78 -19.39 23.83
CA GLN A 393 3.51 -20.61 24.14
C GLN A 393 2.58 -21.81 24.37
N GLY A 394 1.41 -21.60 24.99
CA GLY A 394 0.42 -22.66 25.21
C GLY A 394 -0.18 -23.18 23.90
N ARG A 395 -0.41 -22.31 22.91
CA ARG A 395 -0.85 -22.72 21.57
C ARG A 395 0.15 -23.61 20.84
N ARG A 396 1.43 -23.60 21.22
CA ARG A 396 2.47 -24.51 20.66
C ARG A 396 2.40 -25.90 21.29
N GLN A 397 1.90 -26.00 22.52
CA GLN A 397 1.71 -27.28 23.22
C GLN A 397 0.40 -27.98 22.82
N LEU A 398 -0.53 -27.23 22.22
CA LEU A 398 -1.86 -27.71 21.83
C LEU A 398 -2.01 -27.70 20.30
N PRO A 399 -2.92 -28.51 19.72
CA PRO A 399 -3.30 -28.40 18.31
C PRO A 399 -4.22 -27.18 18.06
N LYS A 400 -3.78 -25.99 18.51
CA LYS A 400 -4.56 -24.73 18.48
C LYS A 400 -3.71 -23.55 17.96
N PRO A 401 -3.20 -23.61 16.72
CA PRO A 401 -2.46 -22.50 16.14
C PRO A 401 -3.36 -21.26 16.01
N TRP A 402 -2.76 -20.10 15.77
CA TRP A 402 -3.51 -18.94 15.29
C TRP A 402 -4.15 -19.26 13.93
N ASP A 403 -5.35 -18.75 13.72
CA ASP A 403 -6.04 -18.77 12.44
C ASP A 403 -5.33 -17.84 11.44
N LYS A 404 -5.79 -17.86 10.19
CA LYS A 404 -5.27 -16.94 9.17
C LYS A 404 -5.48 -15.49 9.62
N PRO A 405 -4.55 -14.56 9.32
CA PRO A 405 -4.63 -13.18 9.83
C PRO A 405 -5.98 -12.49 9.57
N LYS A 406 -6.60 -12.71 8.41
CA LYS A 406 -7.88 -12.11 8.04
C LYS A 406 -9.07 -12.67 8.83
N GLU A 407 -8.95 -13.87 9.38
CA GLU A 407 -10.01 -14.65 10.02
C GLU A 407 -9.83 -14.77 11.55
N GLU A 408 -8.61 -14.58 12.07
CA GLU A 408 -8.28 -14.68 13.50
C GLU A 408 -9.18 -13.86 14.40
N GLN A 409 -9.62 -14.45 15.51
CA GLN A 409 -10.55 -13.86 16.50
C GLN A 409 -9.96 -13.74 17.91
N CYS A 410 -8.70 -14.14 18.09
CA CYS A 410 -7.95 -14.15 19.33
C CYS A 410 -8.61 -15.00 20.42
N GLU A 411 -9.07 -16.19 20.03
CA GLU A 411 -9.82 -17.09 20.92
C GLU A 411 -9.03 -17.47 22.18
N GLY A 412 -9.76 -17.60 23.29
CA GLY A 412 -9.22 -18.08 24.56
C GLY A 412 -8.91 -19.58 24.55
N PHE A 413 -8.34 -20.08 25.64
CA PHE A 413 -8.29 -21.51 25.93
C PHE A 413 -9.58 -21.94 26.61
N THR A 414 -10.12 -23.11 26.25
CA THR A 414 -11.14 -23.74 27.10
C THR A 414 -10.51 -24.21 28.41
N LEU A 415 -11.33 -24.51 29.42
CA LEU A 415 -10.84 -25.05 30.70
C LEU A 415 -10.00 -26.33 30.51
N ASP A 416 -10.44 -27.23 29.62
CA ASP A 416 -9.72 -28.48 29.31
C ASP A 416 -8.42 -28.22 28.53
N GLU A 417 -8.38 -27.22 27.66
CA GLU A 417 -7.15 -26.79 26.98
C GLU A 417 -6.16 -26.22 27.99
N PHE A 418 -6.59 -25.31 28.86
CA PHE A 418 -5.74 -24.68 29.86
C PHE A 418 -5.17 -25.70 30.86
N ALA A 419 -5.98 -26.64 31.34
CA ALA A 419 -5.55 -27.68 32.28
C ALA A 419 -4.50 -28.64 31.69
N ARG A 420 -4.35 -28.69 30.36
CA ARG A 420 -3.34 -29.50 29.67
C ARG A 420 -2.03 -28.76 29.43
N LEU A 421 -1.98 -27.45 29.70
CA LEU A 421 -0.76 -26.67 29.52
C LEU A 421 0.26 -27.02 30.60
N ASP A 422 1.49 -27.27 30.17
CA ASP A 422 2.64 -27.40 31.06
C ASP A 422 3.34 -26.04 31.16
N LEU A 423 3.06 -25.33 32.26
CA LEU A 423 3.63 -24.00 32.53
C LEU A 423 5.15 -24.06 32.79
N SER A 424 5.70 -25.22 33.20
CA SER A 424 7.14 -25.37 33.46
C SER A 424 7.98 -25.33 32.18
N GLN A 425 7.35 -25.63 31.04
CA GLN A 425 8.00 -25.59 29.72
C GLN A 425 7.87 -24.23 29.03
N MET A 426 7.33 -23.21 29.72
CA MET A 426 7.14 -21.88 29.17
C MET A 426 8.14 -20.87 29.75
N ASP A 427 8.59 -19.94 28.92
CA ASP A 427 9.48 -18.86 29.34
C ASP A 427 8.69 -17.64 29.83
N PHE A 428 8.62 -17.46 31.15
CA PHE A 428 8.04 -16.30 31.83
C PHE A 428 9.08 -15.29 32.34
N SER A 429 10.32 -15.35 31.85
CA SER A 429 11.38 -14.43 32.27
C SER A 429 11.01 -12.95 32.10
N GLU A 430 10.21 -12.62 31.08
CA GLU A 430 9.69 -11.28 30.83
C GLU A 430 8.72 -10.79 31.93
N VAL A 431 7.83 -11.68 32.39
CA VAL A 431 6.87 -11.39 33.46
C VAL A 431 7.60 -11.20 34.78
N TYR A 432 8.58 -12.06 35.06
CA TYR A 432 9.42 -11.94 36.25
C TYR A 432 10.24 -10.64 36.26
N ALA A 433 10.82 -10.27 35.12
CA ALA A 433 11.58 -9.02 35.01
C ALA A 433 10.71 -7.81 35.34
N GLU A 434 9.46 -7.75 34.85
CA GLU A 434 8.50 -6.72 35.20
C GLU A 434 8.14 -6.70 36.68
N PHE A 435 7.85 -7.86 37.28
CA PHE A 435 7.58 -7.95 38.72
C PHE A 435 8.75 -7.48 39.56
N THR A 436 9.98 -7.89 39.23
CA THR A 436 11.17 -7.44 39.98
C THR A 436 11.49 -5.97 39.77
N GLU A 437 11.19 -5.41 38.60
CA GLU A 437 11.34 -3.97 38.33
C GLU A 437 10.31 -3.16 39.12
N ALA A 438 9.06 -3.62 39.19
CA ALA A 438 8.01 -3.00 40.01
C ALA A 438 8.23 -3.19 41.52
N ALA A 439 8.80 -4.32 41.93
CA ALA A 439 9.12 -4.64 43.32
C ALA A 439 10.46 -4.06 43.80
N ARG A 440 11.24 -3.40 42.92
CA ARG A 440 12.29 -2.47 43.34
C ARG A 440 11.61 -1.31 44.05
N LEU A 441 11.44 -1.47 45.36
CA LEU A 441 11.07 -0.42 46.29
C LEU A 441 11.99 0.80 46.05
N PRO A 442 11.46 2.04 46.14
CA PRO A 442 12.30 3.23 46.08
C PRO A 442 13.43 3.09 47.11
N ASP A 443 14.65 3.51 46.76
CA ASP A 443 15.85 3.44 47.59
C ASP A 443 15.49 3.51 49.08
N GLU A 444 15.45 2.35 49.75
CA GLU A 444 15.06 2.25 51.16
C GLU A 444 16.00 3.06 52.06
N LEU A 445 17.16 3.46 51.52
CA LEU A 445 18.09 4.39 52.15
C LEU A 445 17.50 5.80 52.31
N GLU A 446 16.79 6.34 51.33
CA GLU A 446 16.17 7.67 51.47
C GLU A 446 15.00 7.63 52.44
N THR A 447 14.20 6.56 52.41
CA THR A 447 12.98 6.46 53.21
C THR A 447 13.28 6.17 54.68
N SER A 448 14.33 5.38 54.96
CA SER A 448 14.82 5.13 56.32
C SER A 448 15.48 6.37 56.95
N ILE A 449 16.25 7.16 56.19
CA ILE A 449 16.80 8.44 56.66
C ILE A 449 15.68 9.45 56.97
N LEU A 450 14.65 9.51 56.13
CA LEU A 450 13.50 10.41 56.33
C LEU A 450 12.65 10.01 57.55
N ILE A 451 12.52 8.71 57.82
CA ILE A 451 11.84 8.18 59.01
C ILE A 451 12.69 8.44 60.26
N GLN A 452 14.00 8.22 60.23
CA GLN A 452 14.91 8.54 61.34
C GLN A 452 14.91 10.03 61.67
N GLN A 453 14.99 10.91 60.67
CA GLN A 453 14.89 12.36 60.86
C GLN A 453 13.54 12.78 61.46
N LYS A 454 12.42 12.19 61.01
CA LYS A 454 11.10 12.47 61.59
C LYS A 454 10.98 12.00 63.04
N ILE A 455 11.62 10.88 63.39
CA ILE A 455 11.63 10.34 64.75
C ILE A 455 12.49 11.25 65.65
N GLU A 456 13.67 11.67 65.20
CA GLU A 456 14.53 12.63 65.91
C GLU A 456 13.82 13.98 66.11
N ASP A 457 13.15 14.50 65.08
CA ASP A 457 12.35 15.74 65.17
C ASP A 457 11.16 15.62 66.13
N TYR A 458 10.52 14.44 66.21
CA TYR A 458 9.43 14.17 67.14
C TYR A 458 9.91 14.15 68.60
N TYR A 459 11.05 13.51 68.87
CA TYR A 459 11.64 13.51 70.22
C TYR A 459 12.23 14.87 70.61
N ALA A 460 12.78 15.63 69.66
CA ALA A 460 13.27 16.99 69.90
C ALA A 460 12.14 17.99 70.24
N ARG A 461 10.93 17.79 69.70
CA ARG A 461 9.74 18.61 70.00
C ARG A 461 9.01 18.20 71.27
N SER A 462 9.17 16.96 71.72
CA SER A 462 8.50 16.42 72.91
C SER A 462 9.32 16.61 74.20
N GLY A 463 10.54 17.13 74.10
CA GLY A 463 11.47 17.40 75.20
C GLY A 463 11.63 18.89 75.58
N GLN A 464 10.73 19.78 75.17
CA GLN A 464 10.68 21.19 75.59
C GLN A 464 9.48 21.49 76.48
#